data_AF-A0A9P0B0Y5-F1
#
_entry.id   AF-A0A9P0B0Y5-F1
#
_cell.length_a   1.000
_cell.length_b   1.000
_cell.length_c   1.000
_cell.angle_alpha   90.00
_cell.angle_beta   90.00
_cell.angle_gamma   90.00
#
_symmetry.space_group_name_H-M   'P 1'
#
loop_
_entity.id
_entity.type
_entity.pdbx_description
1 polymer ?
#
loop_
_entity_poly.entity_id
_entity_poly.type
_entity_poly.pdbx_seq_one_letter_code
_entity_poly.pdbx_strand_id
1 'polypeptide(L)'
;MGKPITKRVSKSNSREVTLTGVERETSGEYKCEVSADAPLFHTDIRAANLLVASIPEEGPVLRTEVQKVAPGAEIRANCTTAGSFPSMNVTWTINDKEISSKYKYDIQNSIIRYDALPGLETVRSAISIREAPDLFKSGKMRLKCTATMFSLYRAAKEAEIQEDAPRLALIMEPTNHPNQGSGSVVRKLTSTPLLLSIFYVHLYTWLRKICF
;
A
#
# COMPACT_ATOMS: atom_id res chain seq x y z
N MET A 1 -25.95 -23.09 0.05
CA MET A 1 -26.97 -22.13 -0.43
C MET A 1 -26.78 -20.85 0.37
N GLY A 2 -26.26 -19.80 -0.25
CA GLY A 2 -26.03 -18.51 0.41
C GLY A 2 -27.35 -17.87 0.85
N LYS A 3 -27.30 -17.04 1.89
CA LYS A 3 -28.50 -16.35 2.36
C LYS A 3 -28.93 -15.31 1.31
N PRO A 4 -30.23 -15.17 0.99
CA PRO A 4 -30.66 -14.13 0.05
C PRO A 4 -30.32 -12.73 0.58
N ILE A 5 -29.87 -11.86 -0.32
CA ILE A 5 -29.70 -10.43 -0.02
C ILE A 5 -31.06 -9.83 0.35
N THR A 6 -31.07 -8.99 1.38
CA THR A 6 -32.29 -8.40 1.91
C THR A 6 -32.08 -6.91 2.17
N LYS A 7 -33.11 -6.10 1.91
CA LYS A 7 -33.10 -4.67 2.27
C LYS A 7 -33.46 -4.52 3.74
N ARG A 8 -32.62 -3.84 4.50
CA ARG A 8 -32.92 -3.45 5.88
C ARG A 8 -33.69 -2.14 5.89
N VAL A 9 -35.02 -2.24 5.85
CA VAL A 9 -35.94 -1.09 5.74
C VAL A 9 -35.71 -0.06 6.85
N SER A 10 -35.49 -0.50 8.10
CA SER A 10 -35.27 0.39 9.24
C SER A 10 -34.00 1.24 9.17
N LYS A 11 -33.07 0.90 8.28
CA LYS A 11 -31.82 1.64 8.02
C LYS A 11 -31.72 2.13 6.58
N SER A 12 -32.84 2.20 5.87
CA SER A 12 -32.90 2.67 4.49
C SER A 12 -33.85 3.85 4.41
N ASN A 13 -33.63 4.72 3.43
CA ASN A 13 -34.48 5.87 3.14
C ASN A 13 -34.62 6.06 1.61
N SER A 14 -35.04 7.24 1.16
CA SER A 14 -35.24 7.55 -0.27
C SER A 14 -33.95 7.68 -1.08
N ARG A 15 -32.78 7.80 -0.43
CA ARG A 15 -31.47 7.99 -1.07
C ARG A 15 -30.44 6.92 -0.70
N GLU A 16 -30.67 6.19 0.38
CA GLU A 16 -29.74 5.20 0.92
C GLU A 16 -30.43 3.87 1.15
N VAL A 17 -29.79 2.78 0.71
CA VAL A 17 -30.27 1.41 0.89
C VAL A 17 -29.24 0.63 1.68
N THR A 18 -29.64 0.15 2.87
CA THR A 18 -28.83 -0.80 3.63
C THR A 18 -29.18 -2.22 3.22
N LEU A 19 -28.19 -2.97 2.73
CA LEU A 19 -28.32 -4.38 2.37
C LEU A 19 -27.80 -5.28 3.51
N THR A 20 -28.46 -6.41 3.73
CA THR A 20 -28.05 -7.47 4.67
C THR A 20 -27.96 -8.81 3.97
N GLY A 21 -27.09 -9.70 4.48
CA GLY A 21 -26.79 -10.98 3.82
C GLY A 21 -25.93 -10.81 2.57
N VAL A 22 -25.06 -9.80 2.59
CA VAL A 22 -24.15 -9.50 1.47
C VAL A 22 -22.98 -10.48 1.54
N GLU A 23 -22.83 -11.27 0.48
CA GLU A 23 -21.74 -12.24 0.30
C GLU A 23 -20.97 -11.90 -0.98
N ARG A 24 -19.79 -12.49 -1.19
CA ARG A 24 -18.94 -12.19 -2.36
C ARG A 24 -19.69 -12.37 -3.69
N GLU A 25 -20.50 -13.42 -3.77
CA GLU A 25 -21.31 -13.82 -4.91
C GLU A 25 -22.42 -12.82 -5.23
N THR A 26 -22.70 -11.89 -4.31
CA THR A 26 -23.68 -10.81 -4.48
C THR A 26 -23.07 -9.56 -5.12
N SER A 27 -21.77 -9.60 -5.44
CA SER A 27 -21.10 -8.57 -6.24
C SER A 27 -21.71 -8.51 -7.64
N GLY A 28 -21.84 -7.32 -8.21
CA GLY A 28 -22.43 -7.14 -9.53
C GLY A 28 -22.95 -5.73 -9.77
N GLU A 29 -23.71 -5.55 -10.85
CA GLU A 29 -24.34 -4.27 -11.18
C GLU A 29 -25.63 -4.09 -10.36
N TYR A 30 -25.71 -3.01 -9.59
CA TYR A 30 -26.89 -2.59 -8.85
C TYR A 30 -27.50 -1.37 -9.53
N LYS A 31 -28.84 -1.35 -9.62
CA LYS A 31 -29.60 -0.29 -10.29
C LYS A 31 -30.53 0.41 -9.31
N CYS A 32 -30.60 1.73 -9.43
CA CYS A 32 -31.61 2.56 -8.80
C CYS A 32 -32.55 3.06 -9.90
N GLU A 33 -33.83 2.78 -9.73
CA GLU A 33 -34.91 3.18 -10.63
C GLU A 33 -35.81 4.18 -9.91
N VAL A 34 -36.06 5.32 -10.54
CA VAL A 34 -36.98 6.35 -10.05
C VAL A 34 -38.00 6.64 -11.13
N SER A 35 -39.27 6.37 -10.84
CA SER A 35 -40.39 6.59 -11.76
C SER A 35 -41.29 7.72 -11.26
N ALA A 36 -41.63 8.63 -12.16
CA ALA A 36 -42.66 9.64 -11.95
C ALA A 36 -44.03 9.09 -12.38
N ASP A 37 -45.07 9.41 -11.61
CA ASP A 37 -46.45 9.03 -11.92
C ASP A 37 -47.08 9.98 -12.97
N ALA A 38 -48.36 9.78 -13.28
CA ALA A 38 -49.12 10.59 -14.22
C ALA A 38 -48.92 12.11 -13.99
N PRO A 39 -48.89 12.93 -15.06
CA PRO A 39 -49.15 12.59 -16.47
C PRO A 39 -47.90 12.26 -17.30
N LEU A 40 -46.69 12.41 -16.74
CA LEU A 40 -45.43 12.39 -17.50
C LEU A 40 -44.80 11.00 -17.66
N PHE A 41 -45.12 10.05 -16.76
CA PHE A 41 -44.63 8.66 -16.80
C PHE A 41 -43.16 8.52 -17.23
N HIS A 42 -42.26 9.20 -16.52
CA HIS A 42 -40.83 9.15 -16.81
C HIS A 42 -40.11 8.26 -15.79
N THR A 43 -39.24 7.38 -16.27
CA THR A 43 -38.37 6.55 -15.42
C THR A 43 -36.91 6.89 -15.71
N ASP A 44 -36.16 7.30 -14.68
CA ASP A 44 -34.69 7.43 -14.76
C ASP A 44 -34.05 6.23 -14.04
N ILE A 45 -33.02 5.67 -14.66
CA ILE A 45 -32.29 4.51 -14.15
C ILE A 45 -30.81 4.87 -14.09
N ARG A 46 -30.20 4.64 -12.93
CA ARG A 46 -28.75 4.73 -12.73
C ARG A 46 -28.22 3.38 -12.26
N ALA A 47 -27.06 2.99 -12.76
CA ALA A 47 -26.41 1.73 -12.44
C ALA A 47 -24.99 1.96 -11.91
N ALA A 48 -24.56 1.12 -10.99
CA ALA A 48 -23.19 1.09 -10.47
C ALA A 48 -22.78 -0.33 -10.09
N ASN A 49 -21.49 -0.65 -10.21
CA ASN A 49 -20.96 -1.95 -9.79
C ASN A 49 -20.63 -1.93 -8.29
N LEU A 50 -21.17 -2.92 -7.56
CA LEU A 50 -20.83 -3.20 -6.18
C LEU A 50 -19.88 -4.40 -6.14
N LEU A 51 -18.75 -4.23 -5.45
CA LEU A 51 -17.80 -5.30 -5.15
C LEU A 51 -17.81 -5.58 -3.65
N VAL A 52 -18.10 -6.83 -3.29
CA VAL A 52 -18.05 -7.30 -1.91
C VAL A 52 -16.68 -7.90 -1.65
N ALA A 53 -15.84 -7.16 -0.91
CA ALA A 53 -14.48 -7.58 -0.61
C ALA A 53 -14.40 -8.44 0.66
N SER A 54 -13.52 -9.44 0.63
CA SER A 54 -13.08 -10.18 1.82
C SER A 54 -11.76 -9.59 2.30
N ILE A 55 -11.82 -8.78 3.35
CA ILE A 55 -10.67 -8.12 3.97
C ILE A 55 -10.10 -9.05 5.06
N PRO A 56 -8.81 -9.43 5.02
CA PRO A 56 -8.22 -10.22 6.08
C PRO A 56 -7.91 -9.37 7.31
N GLU A 57 -7.82 -10.01 8.46
CA GLU A 57 -7.44 -9.37 9.72
C GLU A 57 -5.91 -9.28 9.87
N GLU A 58 -5.17 -10.28 9.38
CA GLU A 58 -3.72 -10.31 9.55
C GLU A 58 -2.97 -9.47 8.50
N GLY A 59 -1.76 -9.02 8.88
CA GLY A 59 -0.78 -8.37 8.02
C GLY A 59 -0.04 -9.35 7.10
N PRO A 60 0.71 -8.84 6.10
CA PRO A 60 1.58 -9.69 5.30
C PRO A 60 2.73 -10.27 6.13
N VAL A 61 3.19 -11.46 5.74
CA VAL A 61 4.33 -12.14 6.34
C VAL A 61 5.56 -11.96 5.44
N LEU A 62 6.57 -11.26 5.96
CA LEU A 62 7.87 -11.09 5.31
C LEU A 62 8.86 -12.14 5.82
N ARG A 63 9.50 -12.86 4.90
CA ARG A 63 10.58 -13.81 5.18
C ARG A 63 11.81 -13.48 4.33
N THR A 64 12.95 -13.30 4.98
CA THR A 64 14.25 -13.13 4.31
C THR A 64 15.02 -14.45 4.39
N GLU A 65 15.87 -14.77 3.40
CA GLU A 65 16.71 -15.98 3.45
C GLU A 65 17.78 -15.88 4.55
N VAL A 66 18.31 -14.67 4.76
CA VAL A 66 19.35 -14.39 5.75
C VAL A 66 19.04 -13.10 6.52
N GLN A 67 19.60 -12.98 7.73
CA GLN A 67 19.59 -11.74 8.53
C GLN A 67 20.92 -10.97 8.44
N LYS A 68 22.00 -11.67 8.11
CA LYS A 68 23.33 -11.12 7.84
C LYS A 68 23.77 -11.56 6.45
N VAL A 69 24.29 -10.64 5.66
CA VAL A 69 24.71 -10.92 4.28
C VAL A 69 26.10 -10.40 4.03
N ALA A 70 26.92 -11.19 3.33
CA ALA A 70 28.25 -10.76 2.94
C ALA A 70 28.17 -9.54 2.00
N PRO A 71 29.15 -8.63 2.04
CA PRO A 71 29.21 -7.50 1.11
C PRO A 71 29.10 -7.96 -0.35
N GLY A 72 28.18 -7.36 -1.10
CA GLY A 72 27.95 -7.65 -2.52
C GLY A 72 27.19 -8.95 -2.83
N ALA A 73 26.82 -9.76 -1.83
CA ALA A 73 26.00 -10.94 -2.07
C ALA A 73 24.54 -10.59 -2.43
N GLU A 74 23.89 -11.48 -3.18
CA GLU A 74 22.48 -11.35 -3.57
C GLU A 74 21.57 -11.54 -2.35
N ILE A 75 20.55 -10.70 -2.22
CA ILE A 75 19.56 -10.79 -1.13
C ILE A 75 18.24 -11.25 -1.70
N ARG A 76 17.64 -12.27 -1.07
CA ARG A 76 16.33 -12.80 -1.44
C ARG A 76 15.36 -12.77 -0.29
N ALA A 77 14.13 -12.39 -0.60
CA ALA A 77 13.03 -12.36 0.36
C ALA A 77 11.70 -12.68 -0.32
N ASN A 78 10.72 -13.09 0.48
CA ASN A 78 9.35 -13.21 0.04
C ASN A 78 8.39 -12.54 1.03
N CYS A 79 7.36 -11.93 0.49
CA CYS A 79 6.25 -11.36 1.23
C CYS A 79 4.98 -12.08 0.80
N THR A 80 4.28 -12.66 1.77
CA THR A 80 3.05 -13.44 1.54
C THR A 80 1.90 -12.73 2.24
N THR A 81 0.84 -12.36 1.50
CA THR A 81 -0.35 -11.74 2.08
C THR A 81 -1.25 -12.79 2.73
N ALA A 82 -2.16 -12.37 3.60
CA ALA A 82 -3.31 -13.21 3.95
C ALA A 82 -4.23 -13.38 2.73
N GLY A 83 -5.08 -14.41 2.76
CA GLY A 83 -6.06 -14.66 1.70
C GLY A 83 -7.14 -13.58 1.68
N SER A 84 -7.38 -12.98 0.52
CA SER A 84 -8.36 -11.91 0.35
C SER A 84 -9.16 -12.05 -0.93
N PHE A 85 -10.22 -11.26 -1.05
CA PHE A 85 -10.91 -11.07 -2.31
C PHE A 85 -11.26 -9.59 -2.51
N PRO A 86 -10.86 -8.93 -3.60
CA PRO A 86 -9.91 -9.43 -4.60
C PRO A 86 -8.50 -9.63 -4.02
N SER A 87 -7.57 -10.16 -4.83
CA SER A 87 -6.16 -10.23 -4.45
C SER A 87 -5.57 -8.86 -4.14
N MET A 88 -4.63 -8.83 -3.20
CA MET A 88 -3.93 -7.62 -2.79
C MET A 88 -2.78 -7.26 -3.74
N ASN A 89 -2.41 -5.99 -3.78
CA ASN A 89 -1.15 -5.54 -4.38
C ASN A 89 -0.05 -5.52 -3.32
N VAL A 90 1.15 -5.98 -3.70
CA VAL A 90 2.35 -5.93 -2.85
C VAL A 90 3.36 -4.96 -3.47
N THR A 91 3.80 -3.98 -2.68
CA THR A 91 4.87 -3.06 -3.06
C THR A 91 6.08 -3.25 -2.15
N TRP A 92 7.27 -3.06 -2.71
CA TRP A 92 8.53 -3.20 -1.99
C TRP A 92 9.20 -1.83 -1.82
N THR A 93 9.76 -1.61 -0.64
CA THR A 93 10.55 -0.42 -0.32
C THR A 93 11.85 -0.83 0.34
N ILE A 94 12.96 -0.22 -0.08
CA ILE A 94 14.27 -0.35 0.55
C ILE A 94 14.66 1.01 1.11
N ASN A 95 14.92 1.09 2.41
CA ASN A 95 15.26 2.33 3.11
C ASN A 95 14.27 3.47 2.80
N ASP A 96 12.98 3.18 2.91
CA ASP A 96 11.82 4.05 2.59
C ASP A 96 11.68 4.47 1.12
N LYS A 97 12.55 3.99 0.24
CA LYS A 97 12.43 4.25 -1.20
C LYS A 97 11.71 3.10 -1.86
N GLU A 98 10.58 3.39 -2.49
CA GLU A 98 9.86 2.42 -3.31
C GLU A 98 10.72 1.97 -4.49
N ILE A 99 10.68 0.67 -4.74
CA ILE A 99 11.41 0.03 -5.83
C ILE A 99 10.42 -0.71 -6.74
N SER A 100 10.74 -0.71 -8.02
CA SER A 100 10.04 -1.46 -9.05
C SER A 100 10.99 -2.45 -9.69
N SER A 101 10.44 -3.47 -10.36
CA SER A 101 11.25 -4.41 -11.14
C SER A 101 12.10 -3.65 -12.17
N LYS A 102 13.42 -3.81 -12.10
CA LYS A 102 14.47 -3.17 -12.92
C LYS A 102 15.73 -4.05 -12.90
N TYR A 103 16.76 -3.73 -13.68
CA TYR A 103 18.00 -4.53 -13.74
C TYR A 103 18.59 -4.95 -12.38
N LYS A 104 18.46 -4.12 -11.32
CA LYS A 104 18.95 -4.41 -9.96
C LYS A 104 17.97 -5.18 -9.06
N TYR A 105 16.67 -5.17 -9.39
CA TYR A 105 15.60 -5.72 -8.56
C TYR A 105 14.72 -6.64 -9.42
N ASP A 106 14.79 -7.93 -9.18
CA ASP A 106 13.83 -8.87 -9.77
C ASP A 106 12.67 -9.07 -8.80
N ILE A 107 11.45 -8.76 -9.23
CA ILE A 107 10.23 -8.90 -8.42
C ILE A 107 9.27 -9.80 -9.18
N GLN A 108 8.90 -10.90 -8.54
CA GLN A 108 7.99 -11.91 -9.10
C GLN A 108 6.77 -12.06 -8.21
N ASN A 109 5.59 -11.83 -8.78
CA ASN A 109 4.32 -11.96 -8.07
C ASN A 109 3.59 -13.23 -8.52
N SER A 110 3.08 -13.99 -7.56
CA SER A 110 2.28 -15.19 -7.80
C SER A 110 1.02 -15.17 -6.95
N ILE A 111 -0.08 -15.64 -7.52
CA ILE A 111 -1.36 -15.83 -6.82
C ILE A 111 -1.46 -17.30 -6.43
N ILE A 112 -1.63 -17.56 -5.15
CA ILE A 112 -1.81 -18.87 -4.56
C ILE A 112 -3.26 -18.99 -4.09
N ARG A 113 -3.89 -20.11 -4.42
CA ARG A 113 -5.25 -20.46 -3.98
C ARG A 113 -5.15 -21.73 -3.14
N TYR A 114 -5.74 -21.70 -1.96
CA TYR A 114 -5.72 -22.81 -1.02
C TYR A 114 -7.10 -23.45 -0.96
N ASP A 115 -7.17 -24.78 -1.01
CA ASP A 115 -8.44 -25.53 -0.95
C ASP A 115 -9.20 -25.26 0.37
N ALA A 116 -8.47 -25.04 1.46
CA ALA A 116 -9.04 -24.70 2.76
C ALA A 116 -9.69 -23.31 2.82
N LEU A 117 -9.42 -22.43 1.85
CA LEU A 117 -9.88 -21.03 1.80
C LEU A 117 -10.50 -20.72 0.42
N PRO A 118 -11.66 -21.31 0.09
CA PRO A 118 -12.24 -21.23 -1.24
C PRO A 118 -12.61 -19.79 -1.64
N GLY A 119 -12.19 -19.40 -2.84
CA GLY A 119 -12.45 -18.08 -3.42
C GLY A 119 -11.65 -16.94 -2.80
N LEU A 120 -10.68 -17.23 -1.93
CA LEU A 120 -9.68 -16.25 -1.47
C LEU A 120 -8.38 -16.45 -2.25
N GLU A 121 -7.68 -15.35 -2.47
CA GLU A 121 -6.42 -15.29 -3.18
C GLU A 121 -5.33 -14.79 -2.25
N THR A 122 -4.25 -15.56 -2.14
CA THR A 122 -3.04 -15.17 -1.42
C THR A 122 -1.99 -14.72 -2.41
N VAL A 123 -1.41 -13.53 -2.22
CA VAL A 123 -0.33 -13.04 -3.07
C VAL A 123 1.00 -13.34 -2.41
N ARG A 124 1.86 -14.05 -3.13
CA ARG A 124 3.27 -14.26 -2.77
C ARG A 124 4.13 -13.46 -3.74
N SER A 125 4.73 -12.40 -3.22
CA SER A 125 5.71 -11.58 -3.93
C SER A 125 7.11 -11.99 -3.50
N ALA A 126 7.95 -12.41 -4.43
CA ALA A 126 9.36 -12.70 -4.20
C ALA A 126 10.21 -11.57 -4.78
N ILE A 127 11.28 -11.20 -4.08
CA ILE A 127 12.24 -10.21 -4.52
C ILE A 127 13.66 -10.77 -4.46
N SER A 128 14.44 -10.52 -5.52
CA SER A 128 15.89 -10.71 -5.56
C SER A 128 16.58 -9.39 -5.82
N ILE A 129 17.56 -9.04 -4.98
CA ILE A 129 18.30 -7.77 -5.02
C ILE A 129 19.74 -8.08 -5.38
N ARG A 130 20.14 -7.63 -6.57
CA ARG A 130 21.52 -7.72 -7.06
C ARG A 130 22.21 -6.39 -6.81
N GLU A 131 23.49 -6.42 -6.47
CA GLU A 131 24.29 -5.22 -6.14
C GLU A 131 23.77 -4.49 -4.88
N ALA A 132 23.86 -5.16 -3.73
CA ALA A 132 23.44 -4.58 -2.45
C ALA A 132 24.41 -3.58 -1.74
N PRO A 133 25.66 -3.28 -2.16
CA PRO A 133 26.59 -2.53 -1.30
C PRO A 133 26.12 -1.09 -1.00
N ASP A 134 25.58 -0.37 -1.99
CA ASP A 134 25.11 1.02 -1.80
C ASP A 134 23.78 1.11 -1.02
N LEU A 135 23.14 -0.03 -0.76
CA LEU A 135 21.87 -0.11 -0.02
C LEU A 135 22.08 -0.21 1.48
N PHE A 136 23.27 -0.60 1.94
CA PHE A 136 23.61 -0.65 3.35
C PHE A 136 24.02 0.74 3.86
N LYS A 137 23.18 1.33 4.69
CA LYS A 137 23.49 2.59 5.40
C LYS A 137 23.96 2.24 6.80
N SER A 138 25.21 2.55 7.11
CA SER A 138 25.82 2.18 8.39
C SER A 138 25.78 0.66 8.67
N GLY A 139 26.00 -0.16 7.63
CA GLY A 139 26.00 -1.62 7.71
C GLY A 139 24.62 -2.26 7.87
N LYS A 140 23.54 -1.51 7.65
CA LYS A 140 22.15 -1.99 7.77
C LYS A 140 21.31 -1.58 6.56
N MET A 141 20.42 -2.46 6.15
CA MET A 141 19.43 -2.20 5.12
C MET A 141 18.05 -2.56 5.66
N ARG A 142 17.06 -1.69 5.46
CA ARG A 142 15.68 -1.93 5.84
C ARG A 142 14.85 -2.30 4.63
N LEU A 143 14.38 -3.54 4.60
CA LEU A 143 13.49 -4.07 3.57
C LEU A 143 12.06 -4.08 4.11
N LYS A 144 11.14 -3.51 3.37
CA LYS A 144 9.72 -3.48 3.73
C LYS A 144 8.86 -3.90 2.55
N CYS A 145 7.87 -4.74 2.82
CA CYS A 145 6.77 -4.99 1.90
C CYS A 145 5.48 -4.39 2.46
N THR A 146 4.67 -3.82 1.57
CA THR A 146 3.36 -3.25 1.91
C THR A 146 2.29 -3.94 1.07
N ALA A 147 1.31 -4.54 1.74
CA ALA A 147 0.13 -5.13 1.13
C ALA A 147 -1.02 -4.12 1.13
N THR A 148 -1.70 -3.96 0.00
CA THR A 148 -2.80 -3.02 -0.18
C THR A 148 -3.97 -3.62 -0.95
N MET A 149 -5.19 -3.25 -0.56
CA MET A 149 -6.41 -3.59 -1.31
C MET A 149 -7.29 -2.34 -1.40
N PHE A 150 -7.29 -1.70 -2.58
CA PHE A 150 -7.94 -0.41 -2.82
C PHE A 150 -7.66 0.59 -1.67
N SER A 151 -8.71 1.24 -1.15
CA SER A 151 -8.69 2.03 0.08
C SER A 151 -9.16 1.25 1.32
N LEU A 152 -9.45 -0.05 1.19
CA LEU A 152 -10.07 -0.86 2.24
C LEU A 152 -9.06 -1.49 3.20
N TYR A 153 -7.83 -1.75 2.73
CA TYR A 153 -6.80 -2.40 3.53
C TYR A 153 -5.41 -1.89 3.17
N ARG A 154 -4.59 -1.68 4.20
CA ARG A 154 -3.17 -1.39 4.10
C ARG A 154 -2.43 -1.90 5.32
N ALA A 155 -1.47 -2.80 5.12
CA ALA A 155 -0.59 -3.27 6.16
C ALA A 155 0.82 -3.49 5.61
N ALA A 156 1.83 -3.44 6.47
CA ALA A 156 3.21 -3.61 6.05
C ALA A 156 4.02 -4.43 7.06
N LYS A 157 5.07 -5.07 6.55
CA LYS A 157 6.06 -5.76 7.38
C LYS A 157 7.46 -5.37 6.96
N GLU A 158 8.33 -5.20 7.94
CA GLU A 158 9.71 -4.75 7.75
C GLU A 158 10.68 -5.79 8.33
N ALA A 159 11.85 -5.89 7.70
CA ALA A 159 12.99 -6.65 8.15
C ALA A 159 14.25 -5.78 8.05
N GLU A 160 15.13 -5.90 9.03
CA GLU A 160 16.45 -5.30 9.00
C GLU A 160 17.45 -6.39 8.64
N ILE A 161 18.25 -6.14 7.59
CA ILE A 161 19.32 -7.01 7.14
C ILE A 161 20.63 -6.29 7.45
N GLN A 162 21.55 -7.00 8.09
CA GLN A 162 22.87 -6.49 8.46
C GLN A 162 23.90 -6.92 7.42
N GLU A 163 24.84 -6.04 7.12
CA GLU A 163 26.01 -6.37 6.30
C GLU A 163 27.08 -7.02 7.19
N ASP A 164 27.58 -8.18 6.78
CA ASP A 164 28.66 -8.89 7.45
C ASP A 164 30.02 -8.38 6.93
N ALA A 165 30.25 -7.07 7.06
CA ALA A 165 31.50 -6.43 6.68
C ALA A 165 32.52 -6.55 7.84
N PRO A 166 33.77 -6.95 7.58
CA PRO A 166 34.80 -6.96 8.60
C PRO A 166 35.03 -5.53 9.12
N ARG A 167 35.08 -5.37 10.45
CA ARG A 167 35.51 -4.12 11.06
C ARG A 167 36.97 -3.89 10.72
N LEU A 168 37.26 -3.01 9.77
CA LEU A 168 38.60 -2.45 9.62
C LEU A 168 38.93 -1.69 10.91
N ALA A 169 39.88 -2.21 11.68
CA ALA A 169 40.44 -1.47 12.81
C ALA A 169 41.11 -0.21 12.25
N LEU A 170 40.67 0.97 12.70
CA LEU A 170 41.35 2.21 12.39
C LEU A 170 42.73 2.16 13.08
N ILE A 171 43.80 2.02 12.30
CA ILE A 171 45.15 2.29 12.78
C ILE A 171 45.22 3.81 12.94
N MET A 172 45.27 4.29 14.18
CA MET A 172 45.48 5.71 14.48
C MET A 172 46.89 6.12 14.01
N GLU A 173 46.96 6.92 12.95
CA GLU A 173 48.18 7.64 12.58
C GLU A 173 48.20 9.01 13.30
N PRO A 174 49.27 9.38 14.01
CA PRO A 174 49.31 10.63 14.77
C PRO A 174 49.55 11.82 13.81
N THR A 175 48.52 12.61 13.55
CA THR A 175 48.63 13.84 12.77
C THR A 175 48.84 15.05 13.69
N ASN A 176 50.04 15.64 13.64
CA ASN A 176 50.37 16.94 14.22
C ASN A 176 50.14 18.02 13.14
N HIS A 177 49.25 19.00 13.36
CA HIS A 177 49.38 20.40 12.91
C HIS A 177 48.21 21.29 13.39
N PRO A 178 48.36 22.63 13.41
CA PRO A 178 47.80 23.51 14.42
C PRO A 178 46.64 24.37 13.90
N ASN A 179 45.92 24.95 14.87
CA ASN A 179 44.85 25.94 14.73
C ASN A 179 45.17 27.14 13.82
N GLN A 180 44.15 27.61 13.07
CA GLN A 180 43.81 29.03 13.01
C GLN A 180 42.42 29.29 12.37
N GLY A 181 41.62 30.13 13.03
CA GLY A 181 41.13 31.36 12.39
C GLY A 181 39.70 31.43 11.85
N SER A 182 38.88 32.13 12.63
CA SER A 182 37.95 33.20 12.20
C SER A 182 36.55 32.85 11.71
N GLY A 183 35.58 33.50 12.35
CA GLY A 183 34.15 33.41 12.06
C GLY A 183 33.68 34.30 10.92
N SER A 184 32.41 34.11 10.56
CA SER A 184 31.58 35.11 9.90
C SER A 184 30.11 34.91 10.29
N VAL A 185 29.49 36.03 10.61
CA VAL A 185 28.07 36.20 10.94
C VAL A 185 27.27 36.23 9.66
N VAL A 186 26.17 35.46 9.55
CA VAL A 186 25.15 35.68 8.52
C VAL A 186 23.74 35.58 9.12
N ARG A 187 22.91 36.56 8.73
CA ARG A 187 21.61 36.97 9.28
C ARG A 187 20.49 35.96 9.02
N LYS A 188 19.58 35.83 9.99
CA LYS A 188 18.24 35.25 9.80
C LYS A 188 17.35 36.24 9.06
N LEU A 189 16.58 35.75 8.09
CA LEU A 189 15.42 36.47 7.54
C LEU A 189 14.21 35.53 7.49
N THR A 190 13.15 35.96 8.14
CA THR A 190 11.81 35.37 8.22
C THR A 190 10.91 35.90 7.09
N SER A 191 9.96 35.12 6.57
CA SER A 191 8.53 35.52 6.38
C SER A 191 7.72 34.53 5.49
N THR A 192 6.74 33.91 6.17
CA THR A 192 5.38 33.40 5.84
C THR A 192 4.86 32.98 4.44
N PRO A 193 3.90 32.01 4.40
CA PRO A 193 3.30 31.39 3.21
C PRO A 193 1.95 32.02 2.81
N LEU A 194 1.62 32.01 1.52
CA LEU A 194 0.29 32.45 1.03
C LEU A 194 -0.09 31.83 -0.33
N LEU A 195 -0.16 30.50 -0.44
CA LEU A 195 -0.72 29.82 -1.62
C LEU A 195 -1.48 28.52 -1.29
N LEU A 196 -1.97 28.35 -0.05
CA LEU A 196 -2.73 27.16 0.38
C LEU A 196 -4.27 27.30 0.27
N SER A 197 -4.80 28.47 -0.09
CA SER A 197 -6.24 28.71 -0.14
C SER A 197 -6.91 28.49 -1.50
N ILE A 198 -6.15 28.43 -2.61
CA ILE A 198 -6.72 28.35 -3.96
C ILE A 198 -6.98 26.89 -4.41
N PHE A 199 -6.19 25.93 -3.92
CA PHE A 199 -6.40 24.51 -4.24
C PHE A 199 -7.58 23.87 -3.51
N TYR A 200 -8.04 24.45 -2.39
CA TYR A 200 -9.15 23.89 -1.60
C TYR A 200 -10.51 24.06 -2.31
N VAL A 201 -10.68 25.11 -3.12
CA VAL A 201 -11.95 25.41 -3.81
C VAL A 201 -12.15 24.56 -5.08
N HIS A 202 -11.06 24.22 -5.78
CA HIS A 202 -11.12 23.37 -6.97
C HIS A 202 -11.25 21.87 -6.67
N LEU A 203 -10.88 21.41 -5.47
CA LEU A 203 -11.04 20.01 -5.08
C LEU A 203 -12.49 19.68 -4.64
N TYR A 204 -13.20 20.65 -4.03
CA TYR A 204 -14.59 20.46 -3.60
C TYR A 204 -15.60 20.41 -4.76
N THR A 205 -15.26 21.00 -5.91
CA THR A 205 -16.15 21.02 -7.08
C THR A 205 -16.04 19.76 -7.95
N TRP A 206 -15.06 18.89 -7.70
CA TRP A 206 -14.86 17.65 -8.46
C TRP A 206 -15.27 16.36 -7.72
N LEU A 207 -15.83 16.47 -6.50
CA LEU A 207 -16.16 15.33 -5.62
C LEU A 207 -17.66 15.04 -5.44
N ARG A 208 -18.54 15.65 -6.22
CA ARG A 208 -19.97 15.31 -6.24
C ARG A 208 -20.42 15.05 -7.67
N LYS A 209 -20.49 13.77 -8.06
CA LYS A 209 -21.48 13.20 -9.01
C LYS A 209 -21.31 11.68 -9.09
N ILE A 210 -21.79 10.99 -8.06
CA ILE A 210 -22.35 9.64 -8.22
C ILE A 210 -23.60 9.65 -7.33
N CYS A 211 -24.75 9.56 -7.98
CA CYS A 211 -26.10 9.84 -7.46
C CYS A 211 -26.37 11.31 -7.07
N PHE A 212 -26.14 12.25 -8.00
CA PHE A 212 -27.00 13.38 -8.42
C PHE A 212 -26.25 14.16 -9.52
#